data_AF-A0A1S8KI51-F1
#
_entry.id   AF-A0A1S8KI51-F1
#
_cell.length_a   1.000
_cell.length_b   1.000
_cell.length_c   1.000
_cell.angle_alpha   90.00
_cell.angle_beta   90.00
_cell.angle_gamma   90.00
#
_symmetry.space_group_name_H-M   'P 1'
#
loop_
_entity.id
_entity.type
_entity.pdbx_description
1 polymer ?
#
loop_
_entity_poly.entity_id
_entity_poly.type
_entity_poly.pdbx_seq_one_letter_code
_entity_poly.pdbx_strand_id
1 'polypeptide(L)' 'GYDVLELSYSPITGGEGNIEFLAHLRKVPESGTINSAINMAEVVSNAHEQFDHK' A
#
# COMPACT_ATOMS: atom_id res chain seq x y z
N GLY A 1 4.22 10.83 -15.03
CA GLY A 1 4.47 9.91 -13.91
C GLY A 1 3.30 9.93 -12.95
N TYR A 2 3.45 9.34 -11.76
CA TYR A 2 2.44 9.37 -10.71
C TYR A 2 3.07 9.70 -9.36
N ASP A 3 2.48 10.65 -8.64
CA ASP A 3 2.75 10.79 -7.22
C ASP A 3 2.07 9.65 -6.46
N VAL A 4 2.78 9.06 -5.50
CA VAL A 4 2.21 8.13 -4.53
C VAL A 4 1.81 8.95 -3.32
N LEU A 5 0.52 9.23 -3.19
CA LEU A 5 -0.03 10.06 -2.13
C LEU A 5 -0.16 9.29 -0.82
N GLU A 6 -0.57 8.01 -0.92
CA GLU A 6 -0.81 7.13 0.22
C GLU A 6 -0.63 5.66 -0.18
N LEU A 7 -0.23 4.84 0.79
CA LEU A 7 -0.21 3.38 0.71
C LEU A 7 -0.93 2.80 1.92
N SER A 8 -1.75 1.79 1.68
CA SER A 8 -2.43 1.00 2.70
C SER A 8 -2.57 -0.44 2.20
N TYR A 9 -3.30 -1.28 2.93
CA TYR A 9 -3.58 -2.67 2.56
C TYR A 9 -5.09 -2.94 2.51
N SER A 10 -5.47 -3.91 1.69
CA SER A 10 -6.86 -4.34 1.54
C SER A 10 -7.36 -4.95 2.85
N PRO A 11 -8.61 -4.68 3.27
CA PRO A 11 -9.19 -5.30 4.46
C PRO A 11 -9.49 -6.80 4.26
N ILE A 12 -9.41 -7.30 3.02
CA ILE A 12 -9.59 -8.70 2.67
C ILE A 12 -8.37 -9.21 1.88
N THR A 13 -8.09 -10.50 2.02
CA THR A 13 -7.07 -11.18 1.22
C THR A 13 -7.60 -11.47 -0.18
N GLY A 14 -6.72 -11.51 -1.16
CA GLY A 14 -7.00 -12.01 -2.51
C GLY A 14 -7.28 -13.51 -2.54
N GLY A 15 -7.52 -14.05 -3.74
CA GLY A 15 -8.07 -15.39 -3.94
C GLY A 15 -7.32 -16.52 -3.22
N GLU A 16 -5.99 -16.56 -3.31
CA GLU A 16 -5.15 -17.60 -2.69
C GLU A 16 -4.68 -17.23 -1.26
N GLY A 17 -5.31 -16.23 -0.63
CA GLY A 17 -4.88 -15.72 0.68
C GLY A 17 -3.80 -14.64 0.60
N ASN A 18 -3.47 -14.15 -0.60
CA ASN A 18 -2.50 -13.09 -0.80
C ASN A 18 -2.95 -11.79 -0.11
N ILE A 19 -2.05 -11.16 0.65
CA ILE A 19 -2.25 -9.79 1.15
C ILE A 19 -2.13 -8.85 -0.04
N GLU A 20 -3.14 -8.00 -0.25
CA GLU A 20 -3.18 -7.02 -1.34
C GLU A 20 -3.00 -5.60 -0.79
N PHE A 21 -2.33 -4.74 -1.56
CA PHE A 21 -2.05 -3.35 -1.17
C PHE A 21 -2.84 -2.35 -2.02
N LEU A 22 -3.20 -1.23 -1.40
CA LEU A 22 -3.93 -0.14 -2.02
C LEU A 22 -3.02 1.07 -2.14
N ALA A 23 -2.92 1.63 -3.35
CA ALA A 23 -2.13 2.82 -3.63
C ALA A 23 -3.01 3.96 -4.13
N HIS A 24 -2.92 5.11 -3.47
CA HIS A 24 -3.56 6.34 -3.93
C HIS A 24 -2.58 7.09 -4.83
N LEU A 25 -2.84 7.08 -6.13
CA LEU A 25 -1.97 7.67 -7.15
C LEU A 25 -2.57 8.94 -7.75
N ARG A 26 -1.72 9.96 -7.96
CA ARG A 26 -2.09 11.16 -8.71
C ARG A 26 -1.22 11.32 -9.95
N LYS A 27 -1.86 11.44 -11.12
CA LYS A 27 -1.15 11.63 -12.39
C LYS A 27 -0.42 12.99 -12.42
N VAL A 28 0.84 12.97 -12.84
CA VAL A 28 1.67 14.17 -13.04
C VAL A 28 2.36 14.15 -14.41
N PRO A 29 2.68 15.32 -15.00
CA PRO A 29 3.29 15.41 -16.32
C PRO A 29 4.70 14.79 -16.39
N GLU A 30 5.47 14.86 -15.30
CA GLU A 30 6.87 14.40 -15.25
C GLU A 30 7.06 13.20 -14.30
N SER A 31 8.27 12.99 -13.78
CA SER A 31 8.55 11.99 -12.74
C SER A 31 7.78 12.31 -11.47
N GLY A 32 7.07 11.30 -10.94
CA GLY A 32 6.33 11.45 -9.71
C GLY A 32 7.20 11.24 -8.48
N THR A 33 6.66 11.60 -7.32
CA THR A 33 7.33 11.47 -6.03
C THR A 33 6.55 10.54 -5.10
N ILE A 34 7.24 9.97 -4.12
CA ILE A 34 6.60 9.22 -3.04
C ILE A 34 6.45 10.17 -1.85
N ASN A 35 5.23 10.25 -1.31
CA ASN A 35 4.99 11.01 -0.09
C ASN A 35 5.90 10.47 1.04
N SER A 36 6.74 11.35 1.60
CA SER A 36 7.73 11.00 2.63
C SER A 36 7.12 10.56 3.96
N ALA A 37 5.82 10.82 4.18
CA ALA A 37 5.10 10.32 5.35
C ALA A 37 4.78 8.82 5.24
N ILE A 38 4.90 8.21 4.05
CA ILE A 38 4.60 6.80 3.86
C ILE A 38 5.75 5.94 4.40
N ASN A 39 5.44 5.14 5.42
CA ASN A 39 6.32 4.10 5.93
C ASN A 39 5.90 2.73 5.36
N MET A 40 6.54 2.30 4.28
CA MET A 40 6.19 1.04 3.61
C MET A 40 6.38 -0.18 4.51
N ALA A 41 7.41 -0.20 5.35
CA ALA A 41 7.69 -1.32 6.24
C ALA A 41 6.59 -1.49 7.29
N GLU A 42 6.09 -0.38 7.84
CA GLU A 42 4.99 -0.37 8.79
C GLU A 42 3.66 -0.80 8.14
N VAL A 43 3.37 -0.33 6.92
CA VAL A 43 2.19 -0.78 6.17
C VAL A 43 2.21 -2.29 5.94
N VAL A 44 3.37 -2.85 5.58
CA VAL A 44 3.54 -4.30 5.41
C VAL A 44 3.41 -5.04 6.75
N SER A 45 4.04 -4.56 7.82
CA SER A 45 3.94 -5.15 9.17
C SER A 45 2.49 -5.22 9.64
N ASN A 46 1.77 -4.09 9.57
CA ASN A 46 0.37 -4.00 10.00
C ASN A 46 -0.54 -4.93 9.18
N ALA A 47 -0.27 -5.07 7.88
CA ALA A 47 -1.01 -5.99 7.03
C ALA A 47 -0.80 -7.46 7.43
N HIS A 48 0.46 -7.85 7.70
CA HIS A 48 0.77 -9.19 8.21
C HIS A 48 0.12 -9.43 9.58
N GLU A 49 0.24 -8.50 10.52
CA GLU A 49 -0.40 -8.61 11.84
C GLU A 49 -1.92 -8.81 11.77
N GLN A 50 -2.59 -8.14 10.83
CA GLN A 50 -4.03 -8.30 10.63
C GLN A 50 -4.42 -9.70 10.14
N PHE A 51 -3.58 -10.38 9.37
CA PHE A 51 -3.89 -11.66 8.75
C PHE A 51 -3.11 -12.86 9.35
N ASP A 52 -2.20 -12.64 10.28
CA ASP A 52 -1.35 -13.65 10.94
C ASP A 52 -2.14 -14.71 11.75
N HIS A 53 -3.43 -14.47 12.00
CA HIS A 53 -4.30 -15.35 12.78
C HIS A 53 -5.43 -16.02 11.95
N LYS A 54 -5.34 -16.04 10.62
CA LYS A 54 -6.29 -16.76 9.75
C LYS A 54 -5.87 -18.19 9.46
#